data_AF-W2QE28-F1
#
_entry.id   AF-W2QE28-F1
#
_cell.length_a   1.000
_cell.length_b   1.000
_cell.length_c   1.000
_cell.angle_alpha   90.00
_cell.angle_beta   90.00
_cell.angle_gamma   90.00
#
_symmetry.space_group_name_H-M   'P 1'
#
loop_
_entity.id
_entity.type
_entity.pdbx_description
1 polymer ?
#
loop_
_entity_poly.entity_id
_entity_poly.type
_entity_poly.pdbx_seq_one_letter_code
_entity_poly.pdbx_strand_id
1 'polypeptide(L)'
;MSLSSSESEELEYASQDPVEWHQHKHDPYDFCARMKKYFARHGELEHLQWMHENCSGDLSTEEMDGAATNGNLNVVEWLHEAPFRGSISTRSSTDRGTNVMQCWSWRQSGKCTTAAMDGAAMNGHLNVVKWLHKNREEGCTTSAMDLAAQNGHFNVVSWLHCNRGEGCTPAAIDGAASNGFLLVVSWLKEHRSEGCTSAAMINAASNGFLEVVKYLHTNLNQQATIAAITAAAGNGHLPVAKYLHDNHSEHCTMDAIAQANTNGHHTVVEFLLKHEGCRRAYEEDRFMVSADEDVPILEDSAHDLDESAYHNSLNTKLESREAIDDRAELEARLRAEEEARIRVEEEPRIRAEVEATIRAEQEEALMRARIRAEIQAEVEEKMRAEIRAELLAKRNMEPCPICFMQTDECCTTACGHTFCSGCVTNLRSRGHELCPMCRSSLIE
;
A
#
# COMPACT_ATOMS: atom_id res chain seq x y z
N MET A 1 15.15 -4.60 -20.17
CA MET A 1 14.15 -3.75 -20.86
C MET A 1 14.91 -2.63 -21.54
N SER A 2 14.73 -2.45 -22.85
CA SER A 2 15.30 -1.31 -23.58
C SER A 2 14.54 -0.05 -23.17
N LEU A 3 15.24 0.91 -22.55
CA LEU A 3 14.67 2.22 -22.20
C LEU A 3 14.12 2.89 -23.45
N SER A 4 12.99 3.58 -23.31
CA SER A 4 12.49 4.42 -24.40
C SER A 4 13.50 5.54 -24.69
N SER A 5 13.54 6.03 -25.94
CA SER A 5 14.46 7.10 -26.33
C SER A 5 14.32 8.38 -25.48
N SER A 6 13.16 8.59 -24.88
CA SER A 6 12.85 9.70 -23.99
C SER A 6 13.36 9.49 -22.56
N GLU A 7 13.26 8.28 -22.02
CA GLU A 7 13.79 7.93 -20.68
C GLU A 7 15.31 7.94 -20.65
N SER A 8 15.95 7.50 -21.74
CA SER A 8 17.41 7.57 -21.85
C SER A 8 17.92 9.01 -21.86
N GLU A 9 17.18 9.95 -22.47
CA GLU A 9 17.52 11.38 -22.48
C GLU A 9 17.34 12.00 -21.09
N GLU A 10 16.25 11.68 -20.38
CA GLU A 10 16.03 12.17 -19.00
C GLU A 10 17.15 11.74 -18.05
N LEU A 11 17.58 10.48 -18.12
CA LEU A 11 18.66 9.95 -17.28
C LEU A 11 20.01 10.64 -17.55
N GLU A 12 20.30 10.96 -18.81
CA GLU A 12 21.55 11.65 -19.18
C GLU A 12 21.60 13.06 -18.56
N TYR A 13 20.52 13.83 -18.68
CA TYR A 13 20.45 15.21 -18.18
C TYR A 13 20.16 15.30 -16.68
N ALA A 14 19.51 14.30 -16.08
CA ALA A 14 19.30 14.23 -14.63
C ALA A 14 20.62 14.10 -13.85
N SER A 15 21.68 13.60 -14.49
CA SER A 15 23.02 13.50 -13.89
C SER A 15 23.81 14.82 -13.89
N GLN A 16 23.26 15.86 -14.54
CA GLN A 16 23.90 17.18 -14.71
C GLN A 16 23.08 18.24 -13.98
N ASP A 17 23.75 19.30 -13.51
CA ASP A 17 23.08 20.43 -12.88
C ASP A 17 22.19 21.16 -13.94
N PRO A 18 20.88 21.38 -13.67
CA PRO A 18 19.98 22.15 -14.51
C PRO A 18 20.55 23.49 -14.98
N VAL A 19 21.39 24.15 -14.16
CA VAL A 19 22.06 25.40 -14.54
C VAL A 19 22.87 25.24 -15.83
N GLU A 20 23.51 24.08 -16.04
CA GLU A 20 24.44 23.84 -17.14
C GLU A 20 23.72 23.56 -18.47
N TRP A 21 22.59 22.85 -18.44
CA TRP A 21 21.92 22.42 -19.67
C TRP A 21 20.63 23.18 -19.99
N HIS A 22 19.99 23.84 -19.01
CA HIS A 22 18.68 24.46 -19.19
C HIS A 22 18.66 25.49 -20.32
N GLN A 23 19.72 26.31 -20.48
CA GLN A 23 19.80 27.29 -21.57
C GLN A 23 19.91 26.65 -22.96
N HIS A 24 20.43 25.42 -23.04
CA HIS A 24 20.64 24.68 -24.30
C HIS A 24 19.45 23.79 -24.68
N LYS A 25 18.63 23.41 -23.69
CA LYS A 25 17.46 22.52 -23.85
C LYS A 25 16.15 23.19 -23.40
N HIS A 26 16.09 24.52 -23.44
CA HIS A 26 14.90 25.28 -23.06
C HIS A 26 13.76 25.05 -24.06
N ASP A 27 12.80 24.21 -23.67
CA ASP A 27 11.50 24.05 -24.32
C ASP A 27 11.42 23.44 -25.75
N PRO A 28 12.31 22.53 -26.21
CA PRO A 28 11.92 21.55 -27.20
C PRO A 28 11.04 20.48 -26.53
N TYR A 29 9.79 20.34 -26.97
CA TYR A 29 8.90 19.23 -26.61
C TYR A 29 8.63 19.05 -25.10
N ASP A 30 8.39 20.13 -24.36
CA ASP A 30 8.02 20.06 -22.93
C ASP A 30 9.11 19.42 -22.03
N PHE A 31 10.38 19.47 -22.47
CA PHE A 31 11.51 18.87 -21.76
C PHE A 31 11.65 19.37 -20.32
N CYS A 32 11.45 20.67 -20.10
CA CYS A 32 11.54 21.24 -18.76
C CYS A 32 10.43 20.73 -17.82
N ALA A 33 9.20 20.51 -18.30
CA ALA A 33 8.15 19.91 -17.47
C ALA A 33 8.45 18.43 -17.18
N ARG A 34 8.96 17.68 -18.16
CA ARG A 34 9.42 16.29 -17.96
C ARG A 34 10.50 16.21 -16.88
N MET A 35 11.50 17.09 -16.93
CA MET A 35 12.55 17.14 -15.92
C MET A 35 12.02 17.56 -14.54
N LYS A 36 11.06 18.50 -14.45
CA LYS A 36 10.38 18.82 -13.17
C LYS A 36 9.69 17.58 -12.58
N LYS A 37 8.96 16.81 -13.39
CA LYS A 37 8.35 15.54 -12.97
C LYS A 37 9.40 14.53 -12.52
N TYR A 38 10.50 14.41 -13.27
CA TYR A 38 11.61 13.53 -12.91
C TYR A 38 12.19 13.90 -11.55
N PHE A 39 12.56 15.16 -11.34
CA PHE A 39 13.15 15.62 -10.09
C PHE A 39 12.19 15.45 -8.91
N ALA A 40 10.89 15.70 -9.11
CA ALA A 40 9.88 15.45 -8.09
C ALA A 40 9.78 13.96 -7.70
N ARG A 41 9.80 13.05 -8.69
CA ARG A 41 9.77 11.59 -8.48
C ARG A 41 11.03 11.06 -7.80
N HIS A 42 12.20 11.67 -8.03
CA HIS A 42 13.47 11.22 -7.46
C HIS A 42 13.87 11.94 -6.16
N GLY A 43 13.11 12.96 -5.73
CA GLY A 43 13.34 13.65 -4.48
C GLY A 43 14.38 14.78 -4.56
N GLU A 44 14.74 15.18 -5.78
CA GLU A 44 15.75 16.18 -6.12
C GLU A 44 15.21 17.60 -5.90
N LEU A 45 14.99 17.96 -4.64
CA LEU A 45 14.32 19.19 -4.23
C LEU A 45 15.04 20.45 -4.71
N GLU A 46 16.38 20.49 -4.62
CA GLU A 46 17.18 21.66 -5.01
C GLU A 46 17.07 21.92 -6.52
N HIS A 47 17.20 20.87 -7.33
CA HIS A 47 17.02 20.92 -8.77
C HIS A 47 15.60 21.35 -9.15
N LEU A 48 14.58 20.82 -8.47
CA LEU A 48 13.19 21.20 -8.69
C LEU A 48 12.90 22.66 -8.32
N GLN A 49 13.44 23.13 -7.19
CA GLN A 49 13.34 24.53 -6.76
C GLN A 49 13.97 25.47 -7.78
N TRP A 50 15.18 25.16 -8.22
CA TRP A 50 15.88 25.95 -9.23
C TRP A 50 15.09 26.00 -10.54
N MET A 51 14.58 24.86 -11.01
CA MET A 51 13.75 24.81 -12.21
C MET A 51 12.43 25.56 -12.06
N HIS A 52 11.81 25.55 -10.88
CA HIS A 52 10.63 26.37 -10.59
C HIS A 52 10.97 27.85 -10.66
N GLU A 53 12.16 28.25 -10.21
CA GLU A 53 12.61 29.63 -10.22
C GLU A 53 13.05 30.15 -11.60
N ASN A 54 13.54 29.27 -12.46
CA ASN A 54 14.22 29.68 -13.70
C ASN A 54 13.51 29.23 -14.98
N CYS A 55 12.46 28.41 -14.89
CA CYS A 55 11.67 27.95 -16.03
C CYS A 55 10.21 28.43 -15.97
N SER A 56 9.64 28.78 -17.12
CA SER A 56 8.24 29.20 -17.26
C SER A 56 7.22 28.05 -17.28
N GLY A 57 7.68 26.79 -17.31
CA GLY A 57 6.78 25.63 -17.25
C GLY A 57 6.04 25.58 -15.91
N ASP A 58 4.72 25.53 -15.92
CA ASP A 58 3.92 25.45 -14.70
C ASP A 58 4.06 24.06 -14.04
N LEU A 59 4.00 24.01 -12.70
CA LEU A 59 3.87 22.75 -11.96
C LEU A 59 2.47 22.17 -12.19
N SER A 60 2.41 20.86 -12.47
CA SER A 60 1.18 20.10 -12.65
C SER A 60 0.84 19.29 -11.39
N THR A 61 -0.23 18.50 -11.45
CA THR A 61 -0.54 17.52 -10.39
C THR A 61 0.49 16.39 -10.34
N GLU A 62 1.14 16.08 -11.46
CA GLU A 62 2.00 14.91 -11.61
C GLU A 62 3.29 15.01 -10.80
N GLU A 63 3.79 16.22 -10.53
CA GLU A 63 4.94 16.44 -9.65
C GLU A 63 4.60 16.04 -8.21
N MET A 64 3.43 16.47 -7.71
CA MET A 64 2.97 16.14 -6.36
C MET A 64 2.63 14.66 -6.24
N ASP A 65 1.88 14.12 -7.21
CA ASP A 65 1.50 12.71 -7.24
C ASP A 65 2.74 11.81 -7.37
N GLY A 66 3.71 12.21 -8.21
CA GLY A 66 4.98 11.51 -8.40
C GLY A 66 5.89 11.54 -7.17
N ALA A 67 6.01 12.69 -6.52
CA ALA A 67 6.77 12.82 -5.27
C ALA A 67 6.14 11.98 -4.14
N ALA A 68 4.82 12.01 -4.03
CA ALA A 68 4.10 11.22 -3.04
C ALA A 68 4.24 9.71 -3.28
N THR A 69 4.10 9.29 -4.54
CA THR A 69 4.24 7.87 -4.93
C THR A 69 5.63 7.31 -4.61
N ASN A 70 6.68 8.13 -4.67
CA ASN A 70 8.06 7.70 -4.37
C ASN A 70 8.51 8.03 -2.94
N GLY A 71 7.61 8.55 -2.09
CA GLY A 71 7.92 8.77 -0.68
C GLY A 71 8.71 10.03 -0.37
N ASN A 72 8.85 10.96 -1.33
CA ASN A 72 9.65 12.17 -1.22
C ASN A 72 8.89 13.25 -0.42
N LEU A 73 8.78 13.07 0.89
CA LEU A 73 8.02 13.95 1.78
C LEU A 73 8.51 15.40 1.74
N ASN A 74 9.81 15.63 1.63
CA ASN A 74 10.41 16.97 1.48
C ASN A 74 9.90 17.71 0.23
N VAL A 75 9.78 17.00 -0.89
CA VAL A 75 9.25 17.55 -2.14
C VAL A 75 7.73 17.77 -2.02
N VAL A 76 7.00 16.85 -1.41
CA VAL A 76 5.56 16.97 -1.14
C VAL A 76 5.25 18.21 -0.27
N GLU A 77 6.01 18.41 0.80
CA GLU A 77 5.90 19.58 1.67
C GLU A 77 6.21 20.88 0.93
N TRP A 78 7.27 20.88 0.13
CA TRP A 78 7.63 22.07 -0.64
C TRP A 78 6.60 22.40 -1.72
N LEU A 79 6.14 21.41 -2.49
CA LEU A 79 5.12 21.59 -3.54
C LEU A 79 3.79 22.11 -2.97
N HIS A 80 3.50 21.81 -1.71
CA HIS A 80 2.33 22.34 -1.01
C HIS A 80 2.46 23.81 -0.63
N GLU A 81 3.65 24.23 -0.21
CA GLU A 81 3.95 25.62 0.19
C GLU A 81 4.43 26.49 -0.99
N ALA A 82 4.65 25.89 -2.17
CA ALA A 82 5.27 26.55 -3.30
C ALA A 82 4.45 27.77 -3.79
N PRO A 83 5.07 28.96 -3.93
CA PRO A 83 4.37 30.15 -4.38
C PRO A 83 3.92 30.04 -5.85
N PHE A 84 2.68 30.42 -6.12
CA PHE A 84 2.11 30.50 -7.46
C PHE A 84 2.82 31.57 -8.30
N ARG A 85 3.26 31.20 -9.52
CA ARG A 85 3.97 32.10 -10.46
C ARG A 85 3.06 32.91 -11.39
N GLY A 86 1.74 32.73 -11.34
CA GLY A 86 0.85 33.47 -12.23
C GLY A 86 0.84 34.97 -11.91
N SER A 87 0.93 35.78 -12.97
CA SER A 87 0.70 37.22 -12.88
C SER A 87 -0.70 37.47 -12.36
N ILE A 88 -0.82 38.03 -11.15
CA ILE A 88 -2.02 38.77 -10.77
C ILE A 88 -2.09 39.92 -11.76
N SER A 89 -2.92 39.80 -12.80
CA SER A 89 -3.31 40.97 -13.57
C SER A 89 -4.10 41.85 -12.62
N THR A 90 -3.40 42.74 -11.91
CA THR A 90 -4.00 43.79 -11.12
C THR A 90 -4.75 44.66 -12.12
N ARG A 91 -6.04 44.38 -12.32
CA ARG A 91 -6.94 45.36 -12.93
C ARG A 91 -6.84 46.58 -12.03
N SER A 92 -6.18 47.61 -12.55
CA SER A 92 -6.10 48.93 -11.95
C SER A 92 -7.47 49.29 -11.40
N SER A 93 -7.57 49.38 -10.08
CA SER A 93 -8.61 50.17 -9.47
C SER A 93 -8.00 50.80 -8.23
N THR A 94 -8.00 52.12 -8.25
CA THR A 94 -7.55 53.06 -7.25
C THR A 94 -8.33 52.97 -5.93
N ASP A 95 -8.74 51.79 -5.49
CA ASP A 95 -9.56 51.63 -4.30
C ASP A 95 -8.69 51.31 -3.08
N ARG A 96 -8.60 52.29 -2.17
CA ARG A 96 -7.95 52.15 -0.87
C ARG A 96 -8.84 51.27 0.00
N GLY A 97 -8.70 49.96 -0.10
CA GLY A 97 -9.48 49.06 0.76
C GLY A 97 -9.28 47.56 0.57
N THR A 98 -8.35 47.09 -0.27
CA THR A 98 -8.20 45.65 -0.48
C THR A 98 -7.42 45.03 0.68
N ASN A 99 -8.19 44.54 1.63
CA ASN A 99 -7.81 43.77 2.80
C ASN A 99 -6.88 42.60 2.39
N VAL A 100 -5.70 42.52 3.02
CA VAL A 100 -4.71 41.41 2.88
C VAL A 100 -5.35 40.04 3.19
N MET A 101 -6.54 40.04 3.81
CA MET A 101 -7.39 38.87 4.05
C MET A 101 -8.01 38.22 2.80
N GLN A 102 -8.05 38.86 1.63
CA GLN A 102 -8.54 38.20 0.40
C GLN A 102 -7.46 37.44 -0.39
N CYS A 103 -6.17 37.56 -0.01
CA CYS A 103 -5.10 36.69 -0.52
C CYS A 103 -5.22 35.23 -0.04
N TRP A 104 -6.07 34.95 0.94
CA TRP A 104 -6.18 33.63 1.57
C TRP A 104 -7.07 32.66 0.77
N SER A 105 -7.78 33.14 -0.26
CA SER A 105 -8.60 32.29 -1.15
C SER A 105 -7.88 31.77 -2.39
N TRP A 106 -6.61 32.16 -2.61
CA TRP A 106 -5.77 31.68 -3.71
C TRP A 106 -4.74 30.64 -3.26
N ARG A 107 -4.95 30.04 -2.09
CA ARG A 107 -4.01 29.15 -1.37
C ARG A 107 -3.91 27.72 -1.93
N GLN A 108 -4.40 27.44 -3.14
CA GLN A 108 -4.35 26.11 -3.75
C GLN A 108 -3.43 26.05 -4.97
N SER A 109 -2.18 26.51 -4.82
CA SER A 109 -1.16 26.22 -5.83
C SER A 109 -0.36 25.00 -5.40
N GLY A 110 -0.89 23.85 -5.78
CA GLY A 110 -0.38 22.52 -5.48
C GLY A 110 -1.53 21.57 -5.75
N LYS A 111 -1.91 21.41 -7.01
CA LYS A 111 -2.99 20.49 -7.37
C LYS A 111 -2.49 19.08 -7.01
N CYS A 112 -3.25 18.36 -6.22
CA CYS A 112 -2.99 16.97 -5.86
C CYS A 112 -4.18 16.16 -6.38
N THR A 113 -3.98 14.90 -6.74
CA THR A 113 -5.11 14.01 -7.01
C THR A 113 -5.19 12.94 -5.93
N THR A 114 -6.24 12.12 -5.97
CA THR A 114 -6.30 10.91 -5.14
C THR A 114 -5.14 9.95 -5.45
N ALA A 115 -4.51 10.07 -6.63
CA ALA A 115 -3.37 9.25 -7.03
C ALA A 115 -2.13 9.48 -6.15
N ALA A 116 -1.95 10.66 -5.55
CA ALA A 116 -0.86 10.89 -4.61
C ALA A 116 -0.94 9.95 -3.39
N MET A 117 -2.12 9.87 -2.77
CA MET A 117 -2.32 9.03 -1.58
C MET A 117 -2.39 7.55 -1.98
N ASP A 118 -3.04 7.22 -3.10
CA ASP A 118 -3.09 5.84 -3.62
C ASP A 118 -1.68 5.32 -3.94
N GLY A 119 -0.85 6.11 -4.62
CA GLY A 119 0.53 5.76 -4.96
C GLY A 119 1.44 5.68 -3.74
N ALA A 120 1.33 6.63 -2.80
CA ALA A 120 2.06 6.58 -1.54
C ALA A 120 1.68 5.33 -0.72
N ALA A 121 0.41 4.94 -0.72
CA ALA A 121 -0.06 3.74 -0.05
C ALA A 121 0.43 2.46 -0.73
N MET A 122 0.35 2.39 -2.07
CA MET A 122 0.85 1.29 -2.88
C MET A 122 2.32 0.97 -2.60
N ASN A 123 3.16 1.99 -2.38
CA ASN A 123 4.60 1.81 -2.12
C ASN A 123 4.98 1.84 -0.62
N GLY A 124 4.00 1.87 0.28
CA GLY A 124 4.25 1.71 1.72
C GLY A 124 4.74 2.98 2.44
N HIS A 125 4.63 4.16 1.81
CA HIS A 125 5.10 5.43 2.35
C HIS A 125 4.14 6.03 3.39
N LEU A 126 4.05 5.39 4.55
CA LEU A 126 3.11 5.76 5.63
C LEU A 126 3.27 7.21 6.12
N ASN A 127 4.49 7.74 6.12
CA ASN A 127 4.78 9.13 6.49
C ASN A 127 4.10 10.11 5.51
N VAL A 128 4.19 9.86 4.21
CA VAL A 128 3.53 10.65 3.17
C VAL A 128 2.01 10.50 3.26
N VAL A 129 1.49 9.29 3.43
CA VAL A 129 0.05 9.04 3.60
C VAL A 129 -0.53 9.84 4.78
N LYS A 130 0.14 9.82 5.94
CA LYS A 130 -0.25 10.61 7.12
C LYS A 130 -0.21 12.11 6.85
N TRP A 131 0.82 12.56 6.14
CA TRP A 131 0.97 13.97 5.81
C TRP A 131 -0.13 14.44 4.86
N LEU A 132 -0.39 13.68 3.79
CA LEU A 132 -1.44 13.97 2.82
C LEU A 132 -2.80 14.00 3.52
N HIS A 133 -3.10 13.02 4.38
CA HIS A 133 -4.36 13.01 5.13
C HIS A 133 -4.55 14.23 6.04
N LYS A 134 -3.48 14.73 6.66
CA LYS A 134 -3.56 15.87 7.58
C LYS A 134 -3.69 17.21 6.86
N ASN A 135 -3.04 17.36 5.70
CA ASN A 135 -2.86 18.66 5.04
C ASN A 135 -3.67 18.80 3.74
N ARG A 136 -4.30 17.73 3.24
CA ARG A 136 -5.03 17.68 1.96
C ARG A 136 -6.44 17.13 2.13
N GLU A 137 -7.35 17.54 1.24
CA GLU A 137 -8.77 17.17 1.28
C GLU A 137 -9.18 16.18 0.18
N GLU A 138 -8.35 15.98 -0.84
CA GLU A 138 -8.67 15.12 -1.99
C GLU A 138 -8.91 13.66 -1.61
N GLY A 139 -8.22 13.17 -0.56
CA GLY A 139 -8.39 11.81 -0.04
C GLY A 139 -7.69 10.74 -0.87
N CYS A 140 -8.18 9.50 -0.74
CA CYS A 140 -7.75 8.34 -1.51
C CYS A 140 -8.95 7.61 -2.12
N THR A 141 -8.68 6.62 -2.97
CA THR A 141 -9.68 5.68 -3.45
C THR A 141 -9.54 4.34 -2.74
N THR A 142 -10.41 3.36 -3.04
CA THR A 142 -10.24 1.98 -2.57
C THR A 142 -8.90 1.37 -3.02
N SER A 143 -8.31 1.90 -4.10
CA SER A 143 -7.02 1.47 -4.62
C SER A 143 -5.89 1.63 -3.61
N ALA A 144 -5.94 2.65 -2.73
CA ALA A 144 -4.93 2.83 -1.69
C ALA A 144 -4.82 1.59 -0.78
N MET A 145 -5.95 1.08 -0.29
CA MET A 145 -5.95 -0.09 0.60
C MET A 145 -5.72 -1.39 -0.20
N ASP A 146 -6.30 -1.51 -1.39
CA ASP A 146 -6.14 -2.69 -2.24
C ASP A 146 -4.67 -2.91 -2.64
N LEU A 147 -4.00 -1.86 -3.11
CA LEU A 147 -2.60 -1.93 -3.55
C LEU A 147 -1.63 -2.01 -2.37
N ALA A 148 -1.89 -1.33 -1.26
CA ALA A 148 -1.11 -1.49 -0.03
C ALA A 148 -1.19 -2.93 0.50
N ALA A 149 -2.36 -3.56 0.41
CA ALA A 149 -2.55 -4.96 0.80
C ALA A 149 -1.84 -5.90 -0.17
N GLN A 150 -1.97 -5.67 -1.47
CA GLN A 150 -1.29 -6.44 -2.51
C GLN A 150 0.23 -6.45 -2.33
N ASN A 151 0.82 -5.32 -1.92
CA ASN A 151 2.27 -5.18 -1.70
C ASN A 151 2.71 -5.47 -0.25
N GLY A 152 1.80 -5.92 0.62
CA GLY A 152 2.15 -6.37 1.97
C GLY A 152 2.43 -5.24 2.97
N HIS A 153 2.04 -4.01 2.66
CA HIS A 153 2.25 -2.84 3.53
C HIS A 153 1.23 -2.77 4.67
N PHE A 154 1.33 -3.73 5.60
CA PHE A 154 0.40 -3.89 6.72
C PHE A 154 0.22 -2.61 7.55
N ASN A 155 1.30 -1.87 7.81
CA ASN A 155 1.29 -0.61 8.54
C ASN A 155 0.43 0.46 7.86
N VAL A 156 0.42 0.51 6.52
CA VAL A 156 -0.43 1.40 5.73
C VAL A 156 -1.86 0.90 5.73
N VAL A 157 -2.10 -0.39 5.51
CA VAL A 157 -3.45 -0.99 5.52
C VAL A 157 -4.16 -0.73 6.84
N SER A 158 -3.50 -1.03 7.96
CA SER A 158 -4.03 -0.81 9.32
C SER A 158 -4.30 0.68 9.57
N TRP A 159 -3.40 1.56 9.12
CA TRP A 159 -3.59 3.00 9.29
C TRP A 159 -4.75 3.53 8.45
N LEU A 160 -4.86 3.14 7.18
CA LEU A 160 -5.96 3.54 6.30
C LEU A 160 -7.31 3.11 6.87
N HIS A 161 -7.42 1.87 7.34
CA HIS A 161 -8.67 1.40 7.95
C HIS A 161 -9.09 2.20 9.20
N CYS A 162 -8.14 2.57 10.05
CA CYS A 162 -8.45 3.30 11.29
C CYS A 162 -8.76 4.79 11.06
N ASN A 163 -8.33 5.38 9.94
CA ASN A 163 -8.37 6.84 9.72
C ASN A 163 -9.18 7.26 8.48
N ARG A 164 -9.57 6.33 7.62
CA ARG A 164 -10.27 6.56 6.35
C ARG A 164 -11.50 5.66 6.21
N GLY A 165 -12.48 6.12 5.43
CA GLY A 165 -13.80 5.49 5.30
C GLY A 165 -14.06 4.87 3.93
N GLU A 166 -13.15 5.03 2.96
CA GLU A 166 -13.29 4.54 1.59
C GLU A 166 -13.27 3.02 1.51
N GLY A 167 -12.54 2.37 2.42
CA GLY A 167 -12.45 0.93 2.51
C GLY A 167 -11.54 0.31 1.45
N CYS A 168 -11.93 -0.88 0.99
CA CYS A 168 -11.20 -1.74 0.08
C CYS A 168 -12.19 -2.54 -0.76
N THR A 169 -11.70 -3.28 -1.75
CA THR A 169 -12.47 -4.24 -2.54
C THR A 169 -11.95 -5.67 -2.28
N PRO A 170 -12.57 -6.72 -2.87
CA PRO A 170 -12.01 -8.07 -2.80
C PRO A 170 -10.57 -8.17 -3.34
N ALA A 171 -10.14 -7.21 -4.18
CA ALA A 171 -8.78 -7.16 -4.71
C ALA A 171 -7.71 -7.04 -3.61
N ALA A 172 -8.04 -6.47 -2.44
CA ALA A 172 -7.11 -6.41 -1.31
C ALA A 172 -6.69 -7.80 -0.81
N ILE A 173 -7.65 -8.69 -0.56
CA ILE A 173 -7.36 -10.06 -0.11
C ILE A 173 -6.81 -10.88 -1.26
N ASP A 174 -7.35 -10.75 -2.47
CA ASP A 174 -6.86 -11.49 -3.64
C ASP A 174 -5.39 -11.17 -3.96
N GLY A 175 -5.02 -9.88 -3.92
CA GLY A 175 -3.66 -9.41 -4.12
C GLY A 175 -2.71 -9.83 -2.99
N ALA A 176 -3.13 -9.66 -1.73
CA ALA A 176 -2.34 -10.07 -0.57
C ALA A 176 -2.10 -11.60 -0.58
N ALA A 177 -3.11 -12.38 -0.96
CA ALA A 177 -3.00 -13.82 -1.09
C ALA A 177 -2.07 -14.24 -2.24
N SER A 178 -2.15 -13.54 -3.37
CA SER A 178 -1.28 -13.77 -4.54
C SER A 178 0.20 -13.54 -4.24
N ASN A 179 0.54 -12.73 -3.24
CA ASN A 179 1.92 -12.43 -2.85
C ASN A 179 2.34 -13.07 -1.51
N GLY A 180 1.49 -13.93 -0.93
CA GLY A 180 1.85 -14.70 0.26
C GLY A 180 1.75 -13.93 1.59
N PHE A 181 1.11 -12.76 1.61
CA PHE A 181 1.01 -11.90 2.78
C PHE A 181 -0.09 -12.35 3.74
N LEU A 182 0.12 -13.49 4.41
CA LEU A 182 -0.83 -14.11 5.33
C LEU A 182 -1.32 -13.14 6.43
N LEU A 183 -0.41 -12.33 7.00
CA LEU A 183 -0.76 -11.35 8.05
C LEU A 183 -1.78 -10.32 7.55
N VAL A 184 -1.64 -9.85 6.31
CA VAL A 184 -2.57 -8.89 5.71
C VAL A 184 -3.91 -9.57 5.41
N VAL A 185 -3.88 -10.79 4.87
CA VAL A 185 -5.07 -11.60 4.58
C VAL A 185 -5.88 -11.88 5.85
N SER A 186 -5.24 -12.33 6.92
CA SER A 186 -5.92 -12.64 8.17
C SER A 186 -6.52 -11.39 8.80
N TRP A 187 -5.76 -10.31 8.83
CA TRP A 187 -6.21 -9.05 9.40
C TRP A 187 -7.39 -8.44 8.62
N LEU A 188 -7.31 -8.43 7.27
CA LEU A 188 -8.41 -7.93 6.43
C LEU A 188 -9.68 -8.76 6.65
N LYS A 189 -9.58 -10.08 6.77
CA LYS A 189 -10.74 -10.92 7.10
C LYS A 189 -11.36 -10.57 8.45
N GLU A 190 -10.55 -10.31 9.48
CA GLU A 190 -11.07 -10.00 10.81
C GLU A 190 -11.77 -8.63 10.89
N HIS A 191 -11.33 -7.66 10.08
CA HIS A 191 -11.76 -6.26 10.20
C HIS A 191 -12.65 -5.77 9.06
N ARG A 192 -12.80 -6.56 7.98
CA ARG A 192 -13.48 -6.17 6.74
C ARG A 192 -14.42 -7.27 6.25
N SER A 193 -15.45 -6.89 5.49
CA SER A 193 -16.56 -7.77 5.09
C SER A 193 -16.64 -8.03 3.59
N GLU A 194 -15.77 -7.42 2.80
CA GLU A 194 -15.75 -7.51 1.33
C GLU A 194 -15.40 -8.92 0.84
N GLY A 195 -14.62 -9.66 1.63
CA GLY A 195 -14.23 -11.03 1.31
C GLY A 195 -13.17 -11.12 0.20
N CYS A 196 -13.09 -12.30 -0.41
CA CYS A 196 -12.15 -12.61 -1.49
C CYS A 196 -12.87 -13.37 -2.61
N THR A 197 -12.25 -13.38 -3.79
CA THR A 197 -12.74 -14.17 -4.93
C THR A 197 -11.99 -15.49 -5.04
N SER A 198 -12.39 -16.34 -5.99
CA SER A 198 -11.64 -17.56 -6.32
C SER A 198 -10.22 -17.27 -6.81
N ALA A 199 -9.93 -16.05 -7.26
CA ALA A 199 -8.60 -15.64 -7.68
C ALA A 199 -7.59 -15.70 -6.52
N ALA A 200 -7.99 -15.41 -5.27
CA ALA A 200 -7.12 -15.55 -4.11
C ALA A 200 -6.54 -16.97 -3.99
N MET A 201 -7.41 -17.98 -4.10
CA MET A 201 -7.01 -19.40 -3.98
C MET A 201 -6.11 -19.82 -5.14
N ILE A 202 -6.50 -19.48 -6.37
CA ILE A 202 -5.76 -19.86 -7.59
C ILE A 202 -4.38 -19.21 -7.60
N ASN A 203 -4.28 -17.91 -7.31
CA ASN A 203 -3.02 -17.18 -7.36
C ASN A 203 -2.09 -17.57 -6.20
N ALA A 204 -2.63 -17.76 -4.99
CA ALA A 204 -1.83 -18.27 -3.87
C ALA A 204 -1.30 -19.68 -4.17
N ALA A 205 -2.11 -20.51 -4.84
CA ALA A 205 -1.70 -21.85 -5.24
C ALA A 205 -0.64 -21.84 -6.36
N SER A 206 -0.82 -20.96 -7.35
CA SER A 206 0.12 -20.76 -8.47
C SER A 206 1.50 -20.28 -8.04
N ASN A 207 1.59 -19.55 -6.93
CA ASN A 207 2.85 -19.04 -6.36
C ASN A 207 3.39 -19.90 -5.21
N GLY A 208 2.70 -20.99 -4.84
CA GLY A 208 3.19 -21.94 -3.86
C GLY A 208 3.00 -21.54 -2.38
N PHE A 209 2.15 -20.56 -2.10
CA PHE A 209 1.91 -20.07 -0.73
C PHE A 209 0.99 -20.97 0.07
N LEU A 210 1.51 -22.12 0.51
CA LEU A 210 0.75 -23.16 1.22
C LEU A 210 -0.02 -22.64 2.44
N GLU A 211 0.61 -21.80 3.28
CA GLU A 211 -0.03 -21.31 4.50
C GLU A 211 -1.19 -20.35 4.20
N VAL A 212 -1.08 -19.56 3.13
CA VAL A 212 -2.20 -18.75 2.63
C VAL A 212 -3.30 -19.65 2.08
N VAL A 213 -2.97 -20.64 1.27
CA VAL A 213 -3.95 -21.60 0.71
C VAL A 213 -4.72 -22.32 1.83
N LYS A 214 -4.02 -22.80 2.87
CA LYS A 214 -4.65 -23.40 4.05
C LYS A 214 -5.62 -22.42 4.70
N TYR A 215 -5.18 -21.19 4.98
CA TYR A 215 -6.00 -20.17 5.60
C TYR A 215 -7.24 -19.81 4.76
N LEU A 216 -7.09 -19.66 3.44
CA LEU A 216 -8.21 -19.41 2.53
C LEU A 216 -9.23 -20.56 2.57
N HIS A 217 -8.76 -21.81 2.59
CA HIS A 217 -9.62 -22.98 2.65
C HIS A 217 -10.35 -23.09 4.00
N THR A 218 -9.63 -22.97 5.12
CA THR A 218 -10.17 -23.25 6.46
C THR A 218 -10.89 -22.08 7.10
N ASN A 219 -10.41 -20.85 6.90
CA ASN A 219 -10.93 -19.65 7.59
C ASN A 219 -11.85 -18.82 6.72
N LEU A 220 -11.71 -18.90 5.39
CA LEU A 220 -12.56 -18.18 4.43
C LEU A 220 -13.56 -19.09 3.72
N ASN A 221 -13.57 -20.40 4.00
CA ASN A 221 -14.42 -21.40 3.36
C ASN A 221 -14.35 -21.36 1.83
N GLN A 222 -13.19 -20.97 1.28
CA GLN A 222 -12.97 -21.00 -0.17
C GLN A 222 -12.78 -22.45 -0.62
N GLN A 223 -13.46 -22.82 -1.70
CA GLN A 223 -13.39 -24.20 -2.21
C GLN A 223 -12.01 -24.49 -2.81
N ALA A 224 -11.49 -25.68 -2.54
CA ALA A 224 -10.35 -26.22 -3.26
C ALA A 224 -10.81 -26.62 -4.68
N THR A 225 -10.57 -25.73 -5.64
CA THR A 225 -10.98 -25.94 -7.05
C THR A 225 -9.91 -26.66 -7.85
N ILE A 226 -10.32 -27.38 -8.89
CA ILE A 226 -9.41 -28.02 -9.84
C ILE A 226 -8.47 -26.98 -10.47
N ALA A 227 -8.97 -25.77 -10.77
CA ALA A 227 -8.14 -24.68 -11.29
C ALA A 227 -6.96 -24.33 -10.37
N ALA A 228 -7.15 -24.33 -9.04
CA ALA A 228 -6.08 -24.09 -8.09
C ALA A 228 -5.08 -25.27 -8.03
N ILE A 229 -5.55 -26.51 -8.14
CA ILE A 229 -4.69 -27.70 -8.23
C ILE A 229 -3.85 -27.65 -9.52
N THR A 230 -4.48 -27.37 -10.65
CA THR A 230 -3.83 -27.25 -11.96
C THR A 230 -2.78 -26.13 -11.94
N ALA A 231 -3.09 -24.97 -11.37
CA ALA A 231 -2.13 -23.87 -11.22
C ALA A 231 -0.93 -24.25 -10.32
N ALA A 232 -1.17 -24.90 -9.18
CA ALA A 232 -0.10 -25.40 -8.31
C ALA A 232 0.77 -26.46 -9.02
N ALA A 233 0.13 -27.37 -9.77
CA ALA A 233 0.82 -28.44 -10.48
C ALA A 233 1.65 -27.92 -11.66
N GLY A 234 1.09 -27.00 -12.44
CA GLY A 234 1.76 -26.33 -13.55
C GLY A 234 2.96 -25.50 -13.13
N ASN A 235 3.06 -25.05 -11.88
CA ASN A 235 4.22 -24.33 -11.34
C ASN A 235 5.10 -25.20 -10.41
N GLY A 236 4.81 -26.50 -10.29
CA GLY A 236 5.65 -27.44 -9.55
C GLY A 236 5.52 -27.37 -8.03
N HIS A 237 4.48 -26.73 -7.50
CA HIS A 237 4.25 -26.56 -6.06
C HIS A 237 3.62 -27.81 -5.43
N LEU A 238 4.40 -28.89 -5.32
CA LEU A 238 3.96 -30.18 -4.77
C LEU A 238 3.24 -30.08 -3.40
N PRO A 239 3.72 -29.32 -2.40
CA PRO A 239 3.04 -29.25 -1.11
C PRO A 239 1.63 -28.65 -1.20
N VAL A 240 1.44 -27.67 -2.09
CA VAL A 240 0.14 -27.04 -2.35
C VAL A 240 -0.77 -27.98 -3.13
N ALA A 241 -0.25 -28.58 -4.21
CA ALA A 241 -1.00 -29.54 -5.02
C ALA A 241 -1.48 -30.72 -4.17
N LYS A 242 -0.65 -31.22 -3.25
CA LYS A 242 -1.03 -32.27 -2.30
C LYS A 242 -2.14 -31.82 -1.35
N TYR A 243 -1.97 -30.68 -0.70
CA TYR A 243 -2.99 -30.17 0.22
C TYR A 243 -4.34 -29.95 -0.47
N LEU A 244 -4.33 -29.32 -1.65
CA LEU A 244 -5.55 -29.12 -2.43
C LEU A 244 -6.12 -30.44 -2.94
N HIS A 245 -5.28 -31.39 -3.36
CA HIS A 245 -5.72 -32.74 -3.75
C HIS A 245 -6.46 -33.45 -2.62
N ASP A 246 -5.94 -33.38 -1.39
CA ASP A 246 -6.52 -34.07 -0.24
C ASP A 246 -7.86 -33.43 0.22
N ASN A 247 -8.17 -32.21 -0.23
CA ASN A 247 -9.30 -31.40 0.27
C ASN A 247 -10.31 -30.98 -0.80
N HIS A 248 -10.14 -31.35 -2.07
CA HIS A 248 -11.16 -31.06 -3.09
C HIS A 248 -12.26 -32.11 -3.11
N SER A 249 -13.45 -31.69 -3.57
CA SER A 249 -14.64 -32.55 -3.69
C SER A 249 -14.95 -32.95 -5.13
N GLU A 250 -14.15 -32.50 -6.10
CA GLU A 250 -14.43 -32.65 -7.53
C GLU A 250 -13.67 -33.86 -8.12
N HIS A 251 -14.02 -34.30 -9.32
CA HIS A 251 -13.24 -35.34 -10.00
C HIS A 251 -11.95 -34.73 -10.58
N CYS A 252 -10.82 -35.43 -10.48
CA CYS A 252 -9.58 -34.97 -11.11
C CYS A 252 -9.77 -34.74 -12.62
N THR A 253 -9.22 -33.65 -13.17
CA THR A 253 -9.01 -33.51 -14.62
C THR A 253 -7.57 -33.82 -15.00
N MET A 254 -7.37 -34.13 -16.28
CA MET A 254 -6.04 -34.31 -16.89
C MET A 254 -5.18 -33.03 -16.89
N ASP A 255 -5.79 -31.85 -16.78
CA ASP A 255 -5.11 -30.56 -17.03
C ASP A 255 -3.91 -30.35 -16.10
N ALA A 256 -4.07 -30.73 -14.82
CA ALA A 256 -3.00 -30.64 -13.83
C ALA A 256 -1.79 -31.50 -14.20
N ILE A 257 -2.02 -32.72 -14.71
CA ILE A 257 -0.95 -33.65 -15.13
C ILE A 257 -0.33 -33.17 -16.45
N ALA A 258 -1.15 -32.76 -17.42
CA ALA A 258 -0.69 -32.26 -18.71
C ALA A 258 0.17 -30.99 -18.57
N GLN A 259 -0.24 -30.03 -17.74
CA GLN A 259 0.49 -28.80 -17.51
C GLN A 259 1.77 -29.02 -16.71
N ALA A 260 1.72 -29.88 -15.68
CA ALA A 260 2.93 -30.26 -14.94
C ALA A 260 3.95 -30.99 -15.83
N ASN A 261 3.51 -31.84 -16.76
CA ASN A 261 4.37 -32.50 -17.75
C ASN A 261 5.01 -31.49 -18.71
N THR A 262 4.20 -30.61 -19.31
CA THR A 262 4.67 -29.57 -20.25
C THR A 262 5.75 -28.68 -19.62
N ASN A 263 5.61 -28.39 -18.31
CA ASN A 263 6.54 -27.55 -17.57
C ASN A 263 7.68 -28.32 -16.86
N GLY A 264 7.74 -29.65 -17.02
CA GLY A 264 8.83 -30.49 -16.49
C GLY A 264 8.77 -30.77 -14.98
N HIS A 265 7.61 -30.65 -14.36
CA HIS A 265 7.40 -30.87 -12.92
C HIS A 265 7.10 -32.34 -12.59
N HIS A 266 8.09 -33.21 -12.82
CA HIS A 266 7.99 -34.67 -12.70
C HIS A 266 7.51 -35.17 -11.32
N THR A 267 7.89 -34.49 -10.23
CA THR A 267 7.49 -34.87 -8.86
C THR A 267 6.00 -34.70 -8.61
N VAL A 268 5.39 -33.66 -9.21
CA VAL A 268 3.95 -33.44 -9.13
C VAL A 268 3.20 -34.45 -10.00
N VAL A 269 3.72 -34.73 -11.20
CA VAL A 269 3.16 -35.75 -12.09
C VAL A 269 3.16 -37.12 -11.42
N GLU A 270 4.28 -37.52 -10.82
CA GLU A 270 4.38 -38.80 -10.09
C GLU A 270 3.38 -38.85 -8.93
N PHE A 271 3.20 -37.75 -8.19
CA PHE A 271 2.21 -37.64 -7.13
C PHE A 271 0.77 -37.80 -7.68
N LEU A 272 0.40 -37.06 -8.72
CA LEU A 272 -0.96 -37.12 -9.29
C LEU A 272 -1.28 -38.48 -9.91
N LEU A 273 -0.33 -39.12 -10.60
CA LEU A 273 -0.50 -40.45 -11.20
C LEU A 273 -0.61 -41.60 -10.18
N LYS A 274 -0.20 -41.38 -8.91
CA LYS A 274 -0.44 -42.35 -7.83
C LYS A 274 -1.93 -42.47 -7.49
N HIS A 275 -2.73 -41.43 -7.75
CA HIS A 275 -4.17 -41.45 -7.47
C HIS A 275 -4.96 -41.98 -8.68
N GLU A 276 -5.77 -43.03 -8.46
CA GLU A 276 -6.49 -43.76 -9.52
C GLU A 276 -7.41 -42.85 -10.34
N GLY A 277 -8.15 -41.93 -9.70
CA GLY A 277 -9.04 -41.01 -10.40
C GLY A 277 -8.30 -40.04 -11.33
N CYS A 278 -7.16 -39.52 -10.88
CA CYS A 278 -6.30 -38.64 -11.67
C CYS A 278 -5.60 -39.39 -12.81
N ARG A 279 -5.13 -40.64 -12.58
CA ARG A 279 -4.54 -41.50 -13.61
C ARG A 279 -5.55 -41.83 -14.72
N ARG A 280 -6.76 -42.21 -14.34
CA ARG A 280 -7.79 -42.62 -15.28
C ARG A 280 -8.22 -41.45 -16.18
N ALA A 281 -8.40 -40.26 -15.61
CA ALA A 281 -8.69 -39.04 -16.37
C ALA A 281 -7.58 -38.69 -17.38
N TYR A 282 -6.31 -38.98 -17.04
CA TYR A 282 -5.17 -38.76 -17.93
C TYR A 282 -5.06 -39.81 -19.05
N GLU A 283 -5.36 -41.08 -18.75
CA GLU A 283 -5.31 -42.18 -19.74
C GLU A 283 -6.47 -42.11 -20.75
N GLU A 284 -7.68 -41.78 -20.30
CA GLU A 284 -8.87 -41.67 -21.15
C GLU A 284 -8.72 -40.58 -22.23
N ASP A 285 -8.04 -39.48 -21.93
CA ASP A 285 -7.78 -38.41 -22.91
C ASP A 285 -6.56 -38.70 -23.81
N ARG A 286 -5.49 -39.29 -23.27
CA ARG A 286 -4.30 -39.67 -24.07
C ARG A 286 -4.66 -40.59 -25.26
N PHE A 287 -5.66 -41.45 -25.10
CA PHE A 287 -6.16 -42.31 -26.18
C PHE A 287 -6.98 -41.57 -27.26
N MET A 288 -7.57 -40.41 -26.95
CA MET A 288 -8.26 -39.56 -27.93
C MET A 288 -7.26 -38.83 -28.84
N VAL A 289 -6.07 -38.48 -28.33
CA VAL A 289 -5.02 -37.80 -29.11
C VAL A 289 -4.28 -38.74 -30.08
N SER A 290 -4.38 -40.07 -29.88
CA SER A 290 -3.77 -41.09 -30.77
C SER A 290 -4.66 -41.55 -31.93
N ALA A 291 -5.88 -41.01 -32.09
CA ALA A 291 -6.80 -41.44 -33.15
C ALA A 291 -6.68 -40.64 -34.47
N ASP A 292 -5.83 -39.59 -34.52
CA ASP A 292 -5.66 -38.70 -35.67
C ASP A 292 -4.31 -38.82 -36.41
N GLU A 293 -3.45 -39.79 -36.05
CA GLU A 293 -2.29 -40.15 -36.87
C GLU A 293 -2.43 -41.58 -37.42
N ASP A 294 -2.74 -41.69 -38.71
CA ASP A 294 -2.59 -42.90 -39.52
C ASP A 294 -1.12 -43.39 -39.46
N VAL A 295 -0.77 -44.15 -38.44
CA VAL A 295 0.51 -44.89 -38.38
C VAL A 295 0.27 -46.29 -38.94
N PRO A 296 0.92 -46.68 -40.06
CA PRO A 296 0.74 -47.99 -40.66
C PRO A 296 1.28 -49.09 -39.73
N ILE A 297 0.44 -50.08 -39.46
CA ILE A 297 0.83 -51.34 -38.84
C ILE A 297 1.78 -52.05 -39.81
N LEU A 298 3.07 -52.11 -39.47
CA LEU A 298 4.03 -53.04 -40.08
C LEU A 298 4.17 -54.26 -39.17
N GLU A 299 3.40 -55.29 -39.48
CA GLU A 299 3.84 -56.66 -39.27
C GLU A 299 5.01 -56.94 -40.23
N ASP A 300 6.21 -57.24 -39.73
CA ASP A 300 6.93 -58.47 -40.11
C ASP A 300 8.36 -58.59 -39.54
N SER A 301 8.71 -59.85 -39.33
CA SER A 301 10.06 -60.47 -39.28
C SER A 301 10.82 -60.50 -37.95
N ALA A 302 10.72 -61.67 -37.31
CA ALA A 302 11.72 -62.21 -36.41
C ALA A 302 13.03 -62.47 -37.17
N HIS A 303 14.13 -61.91 -36.68
CA HIS A 303 15.48 -62.38 -36.99
C HIS A 303 16.34 -62.36 -35.71
N ASP A 304 17.04 -63.47 -35.50
CA ASP A 304 17.85 -63.84 -34.34
C ASP A 304 18.74 -62.71 -33.78
N LEU A 305 18.53 -62.36 -32.51
CA LEU A 305 19.50 -61.66 -31.69
C LEU A 305 19.77 -62.49 -30.43
N ASP A 306 21.03 -62.84 -30.25
CA ASP A 306 21.61 -63.62 -29.15
C ASP A 306 21.13 -63.14 -27.76
N GLU A 307 20.20 -63.91 -27.16
CA GLU A 307 19.61 -63.67 -25.84
C GLU A 307 20.66 -63.62 -24.70
N SER A 308 21.84 -64.23 -24.87
CA SER A 308 22.85 -64.30 -23.80
C SER A 308 23.57 -62.97 -23.57
N ALA A 309 23.79 -62.18 -24.62
CA ALA A 309 24.45 -60.88 -24.54
C ALA A 309 23.51 -59.80 -23.97
N TYR A 310 22.21 -59.88 -24.26
CA TYR A 310 21.20 -58.98 -23.71
C TYR A 310 20.99 -59.21 -22.21
N HIS A 311 20.88 -60.47 -21.78
CA HIS A 311 20.70 -60.81 -20.36
C HIS A 311 21.91 -60.48 -19.48
N ASN A 312 23.15 -60.66 -19.97
CA ASN A 312 24.35 -60.26 -19.22
C ASN A 312 24.51 -58.73 -19.09
N SER A 313 24.15 -57.97 -20.14
CA SER A 313 24.16 -56.50 -20.11
C SER A 313 23.05 -55.93 -19.21
N LEU A 314 21.90 -56.60 -19.13
CA LEU A 314 20.80 -56.23 -18.25
C LEU A 314 21.13 -56.52 -16.77
N ASN A 315 21.69 -57.70 -16.47
CA ASN A 315 22.06 -58.06 -15.09
C ASN A 315 23.15 -57.15 -14.52
N THR A 316 24.19 -56.82 -15.30
CA THR A 316 25.24 -55.89 -14.86
C THR A 316 24.72 -54.46 -14.66
N LYS A 317 23.70 -54.02 -15.43
CA LYS A 317 22.98 -52.75 -15.21
C LYS A 317 22.03 -52.78 -14.00
N LEU A 318 21.41 -53.93 -13.71
CA LEU A 318 20.55 -54.14 -12.54
C LEU A 318 21.38 -54.14 -11.26
N GLU A 319 22.49 -54.88 -11.22
CA GLU A 319 23.41 -54.94 -10.06
C GLU A 319 24.05 -53.56 -9.75
N SER A 320 24.39 -52.78 -10.78
CA SER A 320 24.89 -51.41 -10.60
C SER A 320 23.81 -50.42 -10.20
N ARG A 321 22.53 -50.66 -10.55
CA ARG A 321 21.40 -49.84 -10.13
C ARG A 321 20.97 -50.15 -8.69
N GLU A 322 20.93 -51.42 -8.30
CA GLU A 322 20.67 -51.85 -6.92
C GLU A 322 21.73 -51.27 -5.95
N ALA A 323 23.01 -51.27 -6.33
CA ALA A 323 24.07 -50.64 -5.54
C ALA A 323 23.96 -49.10 -5.42
N ILE A 324 23.37 -48.44 -6.43
CA ILE A 324 23.08 -46.99 -6.40
C ILE A 324 21.83 -46.71 -5.54
N ASP A 325 20.80 -47.54 -5.64
CA ASP A 325 19.57 -47.43 -4.88
C ASP A 325 19.84 -47.66 -3.38
N ASP A 326 20.67 -48.65 -3.01
CA ASP A 326 21.10 -48.89 -1.62
C ASP A 326 21.90 -47.71 -1.04
N ARG A 327 22.75 -47.08 -1.85
CA ARG A 327 23.52 -45.89 -1.44
C ARG A 327 22.61 -44.67 -1.31
N ALA A 328 21.68 -44.47 -2.24
CA ALA A 328 20.71 -43.39 -2.19
C ALA A 328 19.78 -43.54 -0.98
N GLU A 329 19.38 -44.76 -0.64
CA GLU A 329 18.58 -45.06 0.55
C GLU A 329 19.35 -44.78 1.85
N LEU A 330 20.64 -45.14 1.91
CA LEU A 330 21.48 -44.84 3.07
C LEU A 330 21.69 -43.32 3.23
N GLU A 331 21.97 -42.59 2.14
CA GLU A 331 22.09 -41.13 2.16
C GLU A 331 20.77 -40.46 2.56
N ALA A 332 19.62 -40.97 2.12
CA ALA A 332 18.31 -40.49 2.52
C ALA A 332 18.02 -40.72 4.01
N ARG A 333 18.39 -41.89 4.56
CA ARG A 333 18.26 -42.20 5.99
C ARG A 333 19.12 -41.29 6.86
N LEU A 334 20.38 -41.07 6.47
CA LEU A 334 21.29 -40.18 7.20
C LEU A 334 20.81 -38.72 7.18
N ARG A 335 20.28 -38.24 6.05
CA ARG A 335 19.65 -36.90 5.97
C ARG A 335 18.41 -36.82 6.85
N ALA A 336 17.55 -37.84 6.84
CA ALA A 336 16.37 -37.87 7.68
C ALA A 336 16.71 -37.90 9.19
N GLU A 337 17.77 -38.61 9.58
CA GLU A 337 18.25 -38.65 10.96
C GLU A 337 18.89 -37.31 11.39
N GLU A 338 19.64 -36.67 10.50
CA GLU A 338 20.19 -35.33 10.73
C GLU A 338 19.11 -34.25 10.80
N GLU A 339 18.12 -34.29 9.90
CA GLU A 339 16.95 -33.40 9.96
C GLU A 339 16.13 -33.64 11.23
N ALA A 340 15.97 -34.89 11.67
CA ALA A 340 15.30 -35.20 12.93
C ALA A 340 16.08 -34.65 14.14
N ARG A 341 17.42 -34.74 14.13
CA ARG A 341 18.28 -34.17 15.17
C ARG A 341 18.16 -32.64 15.23
N ILE A 342 18.27 -31.97 14.08
CA ILE A 342 18.10 -30.51 13.98
C ILE A 342 16.69 -30.09 14.44
N ARG A 343 15.65 -30.85 14.07
CA ARG A 343 14.28 -30.58 14.50
C ARG A 343 14.10 -30.66 16.02
N VAL A 344 14.73 -31.64 16.67
CA VAL A 344 14.60 -31.83 18.12
C VAL A 344 15.43 -30.81 18.90
N GLU A 345 16.61 -30.43 18.43
CA GLU A 345 17.52 -29.56 19.17
C GLU A 345 17.35 -28.07 18.84
N GLU A 346 17.23 -27.75 17.55
CA GLU A 346 17.33 -26.38 17.06
C GLU A 346 15.96 -25.71 16.91
N GLU A 347 14.93 -26.45 16.49
CA GLU A 347 13.56 -25.92 16.36
C GLU A 347 12.99 -25.34 17.66
N PRO A 348 13.08 -26.02 18.84
CA PRO A 348 12.57 -25.43 20.09
C PRO A 348 13.43 -24.24 20.56
N ARG A 349 14.73 -24.22 20.25
CA ARG A 349 15.64 -23.12 20.60
C ARG A 349 15.29 -21.85 19.82
N ILE A 350 15.16 -21.98 18.49
CA ILE A 350 14.75 -20.88 17.61
C ILE A 350 13.33 -20.42 17.98
N ARG A 351 12.40 -21.35 18.23
CA ARG A 351 11.04 -21.02 18.65
C ARG A 351 11.02 -20.20 19.95
N ALA A 352 11.79 -20.61 20.97
CA ALA A 352 11.89 -19.88 22.23
C ALA A 352 12.51 -18.48 22.05
N GLU A 353 13.50 -18.34 21.16
CA GLU A 353 14.15 -17.06 20.85
C GLU A 353 13.21 -16.10 20.09
N VAL A 354 12.49 -16.61 19.10
CA VAL A 354 11.46 -15.85 18.37
C VAL A 354 10.33 -15.44 19.30
N GLU A 355 9.83 -16.35 20.16
CA GLU A 355 8.82 -16.01 21.16
C GLU A 355 9.31 -14.96 22.17
N ALA A 356 10.57 -15.02 22.60
CA ALA A 356 11.16 -14.02 23.47
C ALA A 356 11.23 -12.64 22.80
N THR A 357 11.58 -12.62 21.51
CA THR A 357 11.66 -11.40 20.70
C THR A 357 10.26 -10.79 20.50
N ILE A 358 9.27 -11.61 20.14
CA ILE A 358 7.87 -11.18 20.00
C ILE A 358 7.34 -10.63 21.34
N ARG A 359 7.62 -11.29 22.47
CA ARG A 359 7.22 -10.78 23.79
C ARG A 359 7.85 -9.42 24.09
N ALA A 360 9.14 -9.24 23.80
CA ALA A 360 9.82 -7.96 24.01
C ALA A 360 9.22 -6.85 23.13
N GLU A 361 8.94 -7.13 21.85
CA GLU A 361 8.29 -6.17 20.94
C GLU A 361 6.86 -5.83 21.39
N GLN A 362 6.11 -6.81 21.90
CA GLN A 362 4.77 -6.60 22.46
C GLN A 362 4.80 -5.73 23.72
N GLU A 363 5.75 -5.96 24.63
CA GLU A 363 5.94 -5.14 25.83
C GLU A 363 6.32 -3.70 25.46
N GLU A 364 7.21 -3.52 24.49
CA GLU A 364 7.58 -2.20 23.99
C GLU A 364 6.38 -1.49 23.32
N ALA A 365 5.61 -2.21 22.51
CA ALA A 365 4.40 -1.68 21.87
C ALA A 365 3.36 -1.26 22.92
N LEU A 366 3.16 -2.06 23.97
CA LEU A 366 2.28 -1.74 25.09
C LEU A 366 2.76 -0.50 25.85
N MET A 367 4.06 -0.40 26.12
CA MET A 367 4.66 0.77 26.77
C MET A 367 4.44 2.04 25.93
N ARG A 368 4.71 1.97 24.62
CA ARG A 368 4.47 3.07 23.67
C ARG A 368 2.99 3.45 23.57
N ALA A 369 2.07 2.48 23.72
CA ALA A 369 0.63 2.74 23.74
C ALA A 369 0.20 3.45 25.04
N ARG A 370 0.72 3.01 26.20
CA ARG A 370 0.48 3.64 27.50
C ARG A 370 0.94 5.09 27.52
N ILE A 371 2.18 5.36 27.08
CA ILE A 371 2.72 6.72 27.00
C ILE A 371 1.87 7.60 26.08
N ARG A 372 1.45 7.07 24.92
CA ARG A 372 0.56 7.82 24.01
C ARG A 372 -0.79 8.14 24.63
N ALA A 373 -1.39 7.20 25.37
CA ALA A 373 -2.66 7.43 26.04
C ALA A 373 -2.55 8.48 27.17
N GLU A 374 -1.44 8.46 27.92
CA GLU A 374 -1.17 9.43 28.98
C GLU A 374 -0.97 10.84 28.41
N ILE A 375 -0.15 10.99 27.37
CA ILE A 375 0.04 12.26 26.66
C ILE A 375 -1.29 12.76 26.08
N GLN A 376 -2.09 11.88 25.46
CA GLN A 376 -3.39 12.25 24.91
C GLN A 376 -4.34 12.76 26.00
N ALA A 377 -4.39 12.09 27.15
CA ALA A 377 -5.22 12.52 28.28
C ALA A 377 -4.79 13.89 28.82
N GLU A 378 -3.49 14.13 28.97
CA GLU A 378 -2.95 15.43 29.41
C GLU A 378 -3.30 16.56 28.41
N VAL A 379 -3.12 16.30 27.11
CA VAL A 379 -3.44 17.26 26.04
C VAL A 379 -4.94 17.57 26.04
N GLU A 380 -5.79 16.54 26.15
CA GLU A 380 -7.24 16.73 26.21
C GLU A 380 -7.67 17.51 27.46
N GLU A 381 -7.07 17.24 28.61
CA GLU A 381 -7.37 17.99 29.84
C GLU A 381 -6.99 19.47 29.70
N LYS A 382 -5.80 19.76 29.16
CA LYS A 382 -5.34 21.13 28.88
C LYS A 382 -6.27 21.85 27.92
N MET A 383 -6.60 21.22 26.79
CA MET A 383 -7.51 21.80 25.80
C MET A 383 -8.90 22.08 26.41
N ARG A 384 -9.43 21.15 27.21
CA ARG A 384 -10.70 21.36 27.92
C ARG A 384 -10.60 22.48 28.96
N ALA A 385 -9.45 22.67 29.61
CA ALA A 385 -9.23 23.76 30.55
C ALA A 385 -9.18 25.12 29.84
N GLU A 386 -8.49 25.21 28.71
CA GLU A 386 -8.42 26.42 27.87
C GLU A 386 -9.79 26.82 27.32
N ILE A 387 -10.52 25.87 26.73
CA ILE A 387 -11.89 26.12 26.24
C ILE A 387 -12.80 26.58 27.38
N ARG A 388 -12.69 25.96 28.57
CA ARG A 388 -13.46 26.41 29.75
C ARG A 388 -13.10 27.83 30.18
N ALA A 389 -11.82 28.19 30.16
CA ALA A 389 -11.36 29.53 30.48
C ALA A 389 -11.88 30.57 29.47
N GLU A 390 -11.83 30.27 28.16
CA GLU A 390 -12.38 31.13 27.12
C GLU A 390 -13.89 31.32 27.23
N LEU A 391 -14.64 30.24 27.50
CA LEU A 391 -16.09 30.31 27.69
C LEU A 391 -16.47 31.12 28.94
N LEU A 392 -15.71 31.00 30.04
CA LEU A 392 -15.90 31.82 31.24
C LEU A 392 -15.57 33.29 30.99
N ALA A 393 -14.51 33.58 30.22
CA ALA A 393 -14.17 34.94 29.81
C ALA A 393 -15.31 35.57 28.98
N LYS A 394 -15.87 34.82 28.02
CA LYS A 394 -17.04 35.26 27.23
C LYS A 394 -18.31 35.42 28.06
N ARG A 395 -18.51 34.59 29.10
CA ARG A 395 -19.68 34.69 30.00
C ARG A 395 -19.65 35.93 30.89
N ASN A 396 -18.45 36.40 31.27
CA ASN A 396 -18.28 37.56 32.14
C ASN A 396 -18.35 38.91 31.40
N MET A 397 -18.49 38.92 30.07
CA MET A 397 -18.73 40.15 29.31
C MET A 397 -20.22 40.47 29.31
N GLU A 398 -20.65 41.40 30.16
CA GLU A 398 -22.03 41.90 30.09
C GLU A 398 -22.27 42.64 28.76
N PRO A 399 -23.39 42.40 28.05
CA PRO A 399 -23.68 43.08 26.80
C PRO A 399 -23.84 44.59 27.03
N CYS A 400 -23.45 45.40 26.05
CA CYS A 400 -23.58 46.85 26.15
C CYS A 400 -25.03 47.26 26.45
N PRO A 401 -25.33 48.04 27.51
CA PRO A 401 -26.70 48.43 27.87
C PRO A 401 -27.45 49.27 26.82
N ILE A 402 -26.75 49.78 25.81
CA ILE A 402 -27.31 50.66 24.76
C ILE A 402 -27.72 49.86 23.52
N CYS A 403 -26.85 48.97 23.05
CA CYS A 403 -27.08 48.21 21.81
C CYS A 403 -27.29 46.71 22.04
N PHE A 404 -27.14 46.22 23.28
CA PHE A 404 -27.26 44.83 23.68
C PHE A 404 -26.29 43.86 22.98
N MET A 405 -25.26 44.38 22.31
CA MET A 405 -24.21 43.59 21.67
C MET A 405 -23.07 43.31 22.66
N GLN A 406 -22.56 42.08 22.66
CA GLN A 406 -21.29 41.71 23.27
C GLN A 406 -20.16 42.08 22.29
N THR A 407 -19.23 42.93 22.72
CA THR A 407 -18.09 43.37 21.90
C THR A 407 -16.81 43.36 22.74
N ASP A 408 -15.71 42.88 22.17
CA ASP A 408 -14.40 42.81 22.85
C ASP A 408 -13.83 44.19 23.22
N GLU A 409 -14.28 45.25 22.55
CA GLU A 409 -13.90 46.64 22.85
C GLU A 409 -14.92 47.32 23.76
N CYS A 410 -14.64 47.28 25.07
CA CYS A 410 -15.43 47.93 26.10
C CYS A 410 -14.72 49.18 26.65
N CYS A 411 -15.48 50.25 26.86
CA CYS A 411 -15.04 51.47 27.53
C CYS A 411 -15.79 51.61 28.86
N THR A 412 -15.04 51.60 29.97
CA THR A 412 -15.59 51.91 31.30
C THR A 412 -15.52 53.41 31.52
N THR A 413 -16.66 54.00 31.84
CA THR A 413 -16.80 55.44 32.12
C THR A 413 -16.34 55.77 33.55
N ALA A 414 -16.03 57.04 33.84
CA ALA A 414 -15.59 57.49 35.18
C ALA A 414 -16.59 57.14 36.30
N CYS A 415 -17.88 57.02 35.98
CA CYS A 415 -18.92 56.59 36.92
C CYS A 415 -18.99 55.06 37.14
N GLY A 416 -18.06 54.29 36.57
CA GLY A 416 -17.95 52.84 36.74
C GLY A 416 -18.83 51.99 35.81
N HIS A 417 -19.63 52.60 34.93
CA HIS A 417 -20.47 51.88 33.97
C HIS A 417 -19.71 51.57 32.68
N THR A 418 -19.88 50.36 32.15
CA THR A 418 -19.19 49.85 30.95
C THR A 418 -20.13 49.81 29.74
N PHE A 419 -19.64 50.29 28.59
CA PHE A 419 -20.37 50.30 27.31
C PHE A 419 -19.43 49.90 26.17
N CYS A 420 -19.95 49.51 25.00
CA CYS A 420 -19.10 49.28 23.83
C CYS A 420 -18.52 50.59 23.26
N SER A 421 -17.29 50.53 22.74
CA SER A 421 -16.54 51.67 22.19
C SER A 421 -17.35 52.48 21.15
N GLY A 422 -18.07 51.77 20.27
CA GLY A 422 -18.93 52.37 19.25
C GLY A 422 -20.11 53.17 19.82
N CYS A 423 -20.77 52.68 20.88
CA CYS A 423 -21.89 53.40 21.51
C CYS A 423 -21.43 54.66 22.25
N VAL A 424 -20.28 54.61 22.93
CA VAL A 424 -19.70 55.79 23.60
C VAL A 424 -19.30 56.85 22.59
N THR A 425 -18.68 56.44 21.48
CA THR A 425 -18.27 57.35 20.39
C THR A 425 -19.48 58.03 19.74
N ASN A 426 -20.58 57.28 19.53
CA ASN A 426 -21.82 57.81 18.96
C ASN A 426 -22.57 58.76 19.92
N LEU A 427 -22.55 58.48 21.22
CA LEU A 427 -23.10 59.41 22.22
C LEU A 427 -22.34 60.74 22.24
N ARG A 428 -21.00 60.68 22.20
CA ARG A 428 -20.14 61.87 22.15
C ARG A 428 -20.32 62.66 20.85
N SER A 429 -20.41 62.00 19.70
CA SER A 429 -20.61 62.68 18.41
C SER A 429 -21.98 63.37 18.30
N ARG A 430 -22.98 62.92 19.06
CA ARG A 430 -24.30 63.55 19.19
C ARG A 430 -24.38 64.62 20.29
N GLY A 431 -23.27 64.92 20.98
CA GLY A 431 -23.21 65.96 22.02
C GLY A 431 -23.81 65.55 23.38
N HIS A 432 -23.97 64.26 23.65
CA HIS A 432 -24.41 63.77 24.95
C HIS A 432 -23.22 63.59 25.90
N GLU A 433 -23.18 64.37 26.98
CA GLU A 433 -22.08 64.37 27.97
C GLU A 433 -22.43 63.62 29.27
N LEU A 434 -23.62 63.03 29.37
CA LEU A 434 -24.11 62.35 30.59
C LEU A 434 -24.23 60.84 30.38
N CYS A 435 -23.89 60.08 31.41
CA CYS A 435 -24.01 58.63 31.43
C CYS A 435 -25.47 58.19 31.29
N PRO A 436 -25.81 57.30 30.33
CA PRO A 436 -27.18 56.83 30.16
C PRO A 436 -27.78 56.10 31.37
N MET A 437 -26.94 55.54 32.25
CA MET A 437 -27.36 54.74 33.40
C MET A 437 -27.55 55.58 34.67
N CYS A 438 -26.58 56.43 35.00
CA CYS A 438 -26.59 57.19 36.27
C CYS A 438 -26.62 58.71 36.09
N ARG A 439 -26.61 59.22 34.85
CA ARG A 439 -26.60 60.65 34.49
C ARG A 439 -25.42 61.46 35.05
N SER A 440 -24.35 60.80 35.49
CA SER A 440 -23.07 61.46 35.84
C SER A 440 -22.33 61.91 34.57
N SER A 441 -21.43 62.89 34.68
CA SER A 441 -20.58 63.32 33.56
C SER A 441 -19.78 62.15 32.97
N LEU A 442 -19.75 62.06 31.64
CA LEU A 442 -18.93 61.13 30.86
C LEU A 442 -17.50 61.66 30.60
N ILE A 443 -17.26 62.91 30.98
CA ILE A 443 -15.98 63.60 30.93
C ILE A 443 -15.43 63.58 32.36
N GLU A 444 -14.20 63.06 32.53
CA GLU A 444 -13.45 63.19 33.79
C GLU A 444 -13.18 64.66 34.13
#